data_AF-A0AAU3IAW6-F1
#
_entry.id   AF-A0AAU3IAW6-F1
#
_cell.length_a   1.000
_cell.length_b   1.000
_cell.length_c   1.000
_cell.angle_alpha   90.00
_cell.angle_beta   90.00
_cell.angle_gamma   90.00
#
_symmetry.space_group_name_H-M   'P 1'
#
loop_
_entity.id
_entity.type
_entity.pdbx_description
1 polymer ?
#
loop_
_entity_poly.entity_id
_entity_poly.type
_entity_poly.pdbx_seq_one_letter_code
_entity_poly.pdbx_strand_id
1 'polypeptide(L)'
;MTTVSHAAQAEIIELLKEVKPGIADQAIEPGHSVVEDLGLDSLDLLQLARRINRRFGIEFDLDQWNAEADEHHRSIASIVAVVAAGDRA
;
A
#
# COMPACT_ATOMS: atom_id res chain seq x y z
N MET A 1 -7.96 17.86 -5.43
CA MET A 1 -6.94 16.79 -5.33
C MET A 1 -7.11 15.88 -4.10
N THR A 2 -8.03 16.14 -3.17
CA THR A 2 -8.21 15.35 -1.92
C THR A 2 -9.16 14.15 -2.03
N THR A 3 -10.06 14.14 -3.02
CA THR A 3 -11.03 13.04 -3.20
C THR A 3 -10.40 11.77 -3.74
N VAL A 4 -9.41 11.90 -4.64
CA VAL A 4 -8.71 10.76 -5.25
C VAL A 4 -7.86 10.01 -4.22
N SER A 5 -7.20 10.72 -3.31
CA SER A 5 -6.35 10.07 -2.29
C SER A 5 -7.15 9.24 -1.28
N HIS A 6 -8.38 9.67 -0.93
CA HIS A 6 -9.24 8.91 -0.02
C HIS A 6 -9.79 7.63 -0.67
N ALA A 7 -10.15 7.69 -1.95
CA ALA A 7 -10.60 6.51 -2.69
C ALA A 7 -9.46 5.50 -2.85
N ALA A 8 -8.28 5.95 -3.28
CA ALA A 8 -7.09 5.10 -3.37
C ALA A 8 -6.72 4.49 -2.02
N GLN A 9 -6.77 5.27 -0.93
CA GLN A 9 -6.53 4.76 0.42
C GLN A 9 -7.51 3.64 0.80
N ALA A 10 -8.81 3.83 0.61
CA ALA A 10 -9.80 2.81 0.94
C ALA A 10 -9.53 1.52 0.16
N GLU A 11 -9.20 1.63 -1.13
CA GLU A 11 -8.87 0.46 -1.94
C GLU A 11 -7.57 -0.24 -1.51
N ILE A 12 -6.53 0.50 -1.16
CA ILE A 12 -5.29 -0.09 -0.65
C ILE A 12 -5.53 -0.83 0.67
N ILE A 13 -6.37 -0.30 1.54
CA ILE A 13 -6.78 -0.97 2.78
C ILE A 13 -7.49 -2.29 2.47
N GLU A 14 -8.38 -2.33 1.49
CA GLU A 14 -9.03 -3.59 1.09
C GLU A 14 -8.04 -4.59 0.51
N LEU A 15 -7.11 -4.15 -0.36
CA LEU A 15 -6.05 -5.03 -0.88
C LEU A 15 -5.16 -5.61 0.25
N LEU A 16 -4.85 -4.81 1.27
CA LEU A 16 -4.09 -5.26 2.44
C LEU A 16 -4.84 -6.38 3.19
N LYS A 17 -6.15 -6.23 3.41
CA LYS A 17 -6.98 -7.27 4.05
C LYS A 17 -7.08 -8.53 3.20
N GLU A 18 -7.13 -8.40 1.87
CA GLU A 18 -7.15 -9.57 0.98
C GLU A 18 -5.82 -10.33 0.95
N VAL A 19 -4.69 -9.63 1.08
CA VAL A 19 -3.35 -10.25 1.17
C VAL A 19 -3.19 -10.92 2.53
N LYS A 20 -3.59 -10.22 3.60
CA LYS A 20 -3.43 -10.69 4.98
C LYS A 20 -4.76 -10.62 5.73
N PRO A 21 -5.61 -11.66 5.64
CA PRO A 21 -6.91 -11.65 6.31
C PRO A 21 -6.83 -11.47 7.84
N GLY A 22 -5.70 -11.81 8.46
CA GLY A 22 -5.47 -11.63 9.89
C GLY A 22 -5.41 -10.17 10.38
N ILE A 23 -5.36 -9.18 9.48
CA ILE A 23 -5.44 -7.75 9.85
C ILE A 23 -6.83 -7.14 9.61
N ALA A 24 -7.80 -7.91 9.13
CA ALA A 24 -9.11 -7.39 8.73
C ALA A 24 -9.90 -6.74 9.88
N ASP A 25 -9.75 -7.25 11.10
CA ASP A 25 -10.42 -6.74 12.30
C ASP A 25 -9.62 -5.66 13.03
N GLN A 26 -8.46 -5.26 12.49
CA GLN A 26 -7.60 -4.24 13.10
C GLN A 26 -8.00 -2.84 12.63
N ALA A 27 -7.76 -1.84 13.48
CA ALA A 27 -7.84 -0.45 13.05
C ALA A 27 -6.65 -0.15 12.12
N ILE A 28 -6.93 0.07 10.84
CA ILE A 28 -5.91 0.34 9.82
C ILE A 28 -5.90 1.84 9.52
N GLU A 29 -4.80 2.52 9.85
CA GLU A 29 -4.62 3.95 9.66
C GLU A 29 -3.53 4.26 8.61
N PRO A 30 -3.60 5.39 7.88
CA PRO A 30 -2.62 5.75 6.86
C PRO A 30 -1.16 5.75 7.33
N GLY A 31 -0.94 6.09 8.59
CA GLY A 31 0.39 6.19 9.18
C GLY A 31 1.00 4.84 9.55
N HIS A 32 0.21 3.76 9.59
CA HIS A 32 0.72 2.44 9.99
C HIS A 32 1.73 1.91 8.98
N SER A 33 2.83 1.38 9.51
CA SER A 33 3.76 0.56 8.77
C SER A 33 3.11 -0.75 8.40
N VAL A 34 3.11 -1.08 7.10
CA VAL A 34 2.57 -2.36 6.65
C VAL A 34 3.40 -3.53 7.18
N VAL A 35 4.67 -3.32 7.53
CA VAL A 35 5.56 -4.36 8.06
C VAL A 35 5.54 -4.38 9.58
N GLU A 36 5.78 -3.25 10.23
CA GLU A 36 5.96 -3.22 11.69
C GLU A 36 4.63 -3.28 12.45
N ASP A 37 3.62 -2.56 11.99
CA ASP A 37 2.32 -2.50 12.67
C ASP A 37 1.37 -3.60 12.18
N LEU A 38 1.33 -3.85 10.87
CA LEU A 38 0.42 -4.83 10.26
C LEU A 38 1.04 -6.22 10.06
N GLY A 39 2.36 -6.35 10.23
CA GLY A 39 3.05 -7.64 10.18
C GLY A 39 3.10 -8.30 8.80
N LEU A 40 3.06 -7.53 7.70
CA LEU A 40 3.26 -8.08 6.36
C LEU A 40 4.70 -8.56 6.19
N ASP A 41 4.84 -9.77 5.67
CA ASP A 41 6.14 -10.32 5.30
C ASP A 41 6.50 -10.03 3.82
N SER A 42 7.67 -10.49 3.39
CA SER A 42 8.14 -10.27 2.01
C SER A 42 7.21 -10.86 0.94
N LEU A 43 6.54 -11.99 1.22
CA LEU A 43 5.60 -12.60 0.28
C LEU A 43 4.29 -11.80 0.23
N ASP A 44 3.82 -11.32 1.38
CA ASP A 44 2.66 -10.42 1.46
C ASP A 44 2.92 -9.14 0.65
N LEU A 45 4.08 -8.50 0.82
CA LEU A 45 4.45 -7.29 0.07
C LEU A 45 4.51 -7.53 -1.44
N LEU A 46 5.08 -8.66 -1.87
CA LEU A 46 5.12 -9.04 -3.29
C LEU A 46 3.71 -9.24 -3.85
N GLN A 47 2.82 -9.89 -3.09
CA GLN A 47 1.43 -10.07 -3.49
C GLN A 47 0.67 -8.75 -3.56
N LEU A 48 0.89 -7.86 -2.58
CA LEU A 48 0.30 -6.53 -2.54
C LEU A 48 0.71 -5.71 -3.75
N ALA A 49 2.01 -5.59 -4.05
CA ALA A 49 2.53 -4.87 -5.21
C ALA A 49 1.88 -5.37 -6.52
N ARG A 50 1.80 -6.69 -6.70
CA ARG A 50 1.14 -7.29 -7.88
C ARG A 50 -0.36 -6.97 -7.95
N ARG A 51 -1.06 -6.93 -6.82
CA ARG A 51 -2.49 -6.56 -6.78
C ARG A 51 -2.68 -5.08 -7.09
N ILE A 52 -1.84 -4.20 -6.55
CA ILE A 52 -1.83 -2.77 -6.85
C ILE A 52 -1.67 -2.56 -8.36
N ASN A 53 -0.67 -3.19 -8.97
CA ASN A 53 -0.42 -3.06 -10.42
C ASN A 53 -1.63 -3.46 -11.25
N ARG A 54 -2.30 -4.57 -10.90
CA ARG A 54 -3.51 -5.02 -11.59
C ARG A 54 -4.72 -4.12 -11.33
N ARG A 55 -4.86 -3.58 -10.11
CA ARG A 55 -6.06 -2.83 -9.70
C ARG A 55 -6.05 -1.39 -10.22
N PHE A 56 -4.89 -0.77 -10.27
CA PHE A 56 -4.71 0.63 -10.67
C PHE A 56 -4.08 0.78 -12.05
N GLY A 57 -3.62 -0.31 -12.68
CA GLY A 57 -2.98 -0.25 -13.99
C GLY A 57 -1.61 0.44 -13.99
N ILE A 58 -0.94 0.49 -12.83
CA ILE A 58 0.36 1.14 -12.64
C ILE A 58 1.50 0.11 -12.53
N GLU A 59 2.73 0.60 -12.56
CA GLU A 59 3.92 -0.17 -12.18
C GLU A 59 4.43 0.30 -10.81
N PHE A 60 4.04 -0.43 -9.76
CA PHE A 60 4.57 -0.26 -8.42
C PHE A 60 5.93 -0.97 -8.33
N ASP A 61 7.00 -0.17 -8.32
CA ASP A 61 8.36 -0.65 -8.09
C ASP A 61 8.57 -0.93 -6.59
N LEU A 62 8.38 -2.19 -6.21
CA LEU A 62 8.54 -2.65 -4.84
C LEU A 62 9.99 -2.55 -4.36
N ASP A 63 10.97 -2.70 -5.25
CA ASP A 63 12.39 -2.66 -4.87
C ASP A 63 12.80 -1.22 -4.57
N GLN A 64 12.41 -0.28 -5.43
CA GLN A 64 12.60 1.15 -5.19
C GLN A 64 11.87 1.59 -3.91
N TRP A 65 10.60 1.22 -3.75
CA TRP A 65 9.84 1.57 -2.56
C TRP A 65 10.47 0.99 -1.28
N ASN A 66 11.07 -0.20 -1.33
CA ASN A 66 11.80 -0.73 -0.16
C ASN A 66 13.14 -0.02 0.08
N ALA A 67 13.80 0.49 -0.96
CA ALA A 67 15.04 1.25 -0.82
C ALA A 67 14.81 2.59 -0.11
N GLU A 68 13.64 3.19 -0.29
CA GLU A 68 13.21 4.45 0.33
C GLU A 68 12.46 4.23 1.66
N ALA A 69 12.48 3.00 2.20
CA ALA A 69 11.71 2.61 3.37
C ALA A 69 11.95 3.48 4.62
N ASP A 70 13.17 3.97 4.82
CA ASP A 70 13.53 4.82 5.95
C ASP A 70 12.85 6.20 5.89
N GLU A 71 12.55 6.69 4.67
CA GLU A 71 11.94 8.01 4.47
C GLU A 71 10.43 7.99 4.72
N HIS A 72 9.77 6.90 4.35
CA HIS A 72 8.31 6.80 4.36
C HIS A 72 7.77 5.74 5.32
N HIS A 73 8.64 5.11 6.12
CA HIS A 73 8.34 4.14 7.16
C HIS A 73 7.47 2.95 6.70
N ARG A 74 7.59 2.57 5.42
CA ARG A 74 6.72 1.55 4.77
C ARG A 74 5.23 1.75 5.07
N SER A 75 4.80 3.02 5.14
CA SER A 75 3.43 3.36 5.54
C SER A 75 2.40 3.12 4.44
N ILE A 76 1.15 2.93 4.83
CA ILE A 76 0.03 2.88 3.87
C ILE A 76 -0.06 4.17 3.07
N ALA A 77 0.15 5.32 3.71
CA ALA A 77 0.14 6.63 3.07
C ALA A 77 1.18 6.73 1.95
N SER A 78 2.36 6.11 2.09
CA SER A 78 3.38 6.14 1.04
C SER A 78 2.97 5.31 -0.18
N ILE A 79 2.33 4.16 0.02
CA ILE A 79 1.75 3.37 -1.08
C ILE A 79 0.67 4.17 -1.81
N VAL A 80 -0.22 4.83 -1.07
CA VAL A 80 -1.26 5.70 -1.64
C VAL A 80 -0.65 6.84 -2.45
N ALA A 81 0.46 7.42 -1.99
CA ALA A 81 1.17 8.47 -2.73
C ALA A 81 1.71 7.96 -4.07
N VAL A 82 2.33 6.76 -4.09
CA VAL A 82 2.80 6.12 -5.32
C VAL A 82 1.64 5.88 -6.30
N VAL A 83 0.53 5.32 -5.82
CA VAL A 83 -0.66 5.07 -6.65
C VAL A 83 -1.24 6.37 -7.21
N ALA A 84 -1.38 7.40 -6.38
CA ALA A 84 -1.91 8.69 -6.79
C ALA A 84 -0.97 9.45 -7.75
N ALA A 85 0.33 9.11 -7.79
CA ALA A 85 1.27 9.62 -8.77
C ALA A 85 1.18 8.86 -10.10
N GLY A 86 1.06 7.52 -10.04
CA GLY A 86 0.95 6.66 -11.22
C GLY A 86 -0.38 6.78 -11.98
N ASP A 87 -1.49 7.03 -11.30
CA ASP A 87 -2.83 7.23 -11.90
C ASP A 87 -2.94 8.54 -12.72
N ARG A 88 -1.95 9.45 -12.60
CA ARG A 88 -1.92 10.71 -13.37
C ARG A 88 -1.11 10.65 -14.66
N ALA A 89 -0.45 9.52 -14.94
CA ALA A 89 0.37 9.31 -16.13
C ALA A 89 -0.48 8.73 -17.28
#